data_AF-A0A9X5HD00-F1
#
_entry.id   AF-A0A9X5HD00-F1
#
_cell.length_a   1.000
_cell.length_b   1.000
_cell.length_c   1.000
_cell.angle_alpha   90.00
_cell.angle_beta   90.00
_cell.angle_gamma   90.00
#
_symmetry.space_group_name_H-M   'P 1'
#
loop_
_entity.id
_entity.type
_entity.pdbx_description
1 polymer ?
#
loop_
_entity_poly.entity_id
_entity_poly.type
_entity_poly.pdbx_seq_one_letter_code
_entity_poly.pdbx_strand_id
1 'polypeptide(L)'
;ALALRPLGGRFPQPPEGFADYAVEVPGQGDRFVPYAPVDPEEPALIVAGREFSGAEVVERARAEAPDLGLTGPGSRILSGLPYDTWEGLDAGLYAPLATGGSVVLCRNLDRLDADALDKRVESERVTVIAR
;
A
#
# COMPACT_ATOMS: atom_id res chain seq x y z
N ALA A 1 -19.83 12.82 -12.40
CA ALA A 1 -19.09 13.69 -13.33
C ALA A 1 -18.15 14.61 -12.55
N LEU A 2 -17.10 15.13 -13.18
CA LEU A 2 -16.15 16.08 -12.59
C LEU A 2 -16.13 17.37 -13.42
N ALA A 3 -16.24 18.54 -12.79
CA ALA A 3 -16.33 19.81 -13.50
C ALA A 3 -14.99 20.32 -14.05
N LEU A 4 -13.87 19.69 -13.65
CA LEU A 4 -12.49 20.08 -14.00
C LEU A 4 -12.16 21.56 -13.72
N ARG A 5 -12.87 22.18 -12.78
CA ARG A 5 -12.60 23.56 -12.37
C ARG A 5 -11.32 23.62 -11.53
N PRO A 6 -10.62 24.76 -11.51
CA PRO A 6 -9.45 24.94 -10.64
C PRO A 6 -9.75 24.52 -9.20
N LEU A 7 -8.78 23.85 -8.59
CA LEU A 7 -8.86 23.32 -7.22
C LEU A 7 -10.02 22.33 -6.98
N GLY A 8 -10.51 21.66 -8.04
CA GLY A 8 -11.56 20.65 -7.91
C GLY A 8 -12.93 21.25 -7.58
N GLY A 9 -13.19 22.49 -7.99
CA GLY A 9 -14.47 23.17 -7.72
C GLY A 9 -15.69 22.45 -8.30
N ARG A 10 -16.83 22.59 -7.61
CA ARG A 10 -18.14 22.00 -7.95
C ARG A 10 -18.73 22.55 -9.25
N PHE A 11 -19.65 21.79 -9.84
CA PHE A 11 -20.52 22.32 -10.88
C PHE A 11 -21.42 23.42 -10.30
N PRO A 12 -21.65 24.54 -11.02
CA PRO A 12 -22.75 25.44 -10.69
C PRO A 12 -24.11 24.75 -10.77
N GLN A 13 -24.26 23.87 -11.77
CA GLN A 13 -25.41 22.98 -11.94
C GLN A 13 -24.89 21.62 -12.43
N PRO A 14 -25.08 20.52 -11.68
CA PRO A 14 -24.66 19.18 -12.10
C PRO A 14 -25.42 18.72 -13.36
N PRO A 15 -24.75 18.02 -14.30
CA PRO A 15 -25.43 17.40 -15.44
C PRO A 15 -26.48 16.39 -14.99
N GLU A 16 -27.62 16.35 -15.69
CA GLU A 16 -28.69 15.40 -15.40
C GLU A 16 -28.18 13.95 -15.48
N GLY A 17 -28.56 13.14 -14.50
CA GLY A 17 -28.15 11.73 -14.41
C GLY A 17 -26.74 11.50 -13.85
N PHE A 18 -26.01 12.54 -13.44
CA PHE A 18 -24.67 12.41 -12.85
C PHE A 18 -24.57 13.05 -11.46
N ALA A 19 -23.92 12.35 -10.53
CA ALA A 19 -23.48 12.94 -9.26
C ALA A 19 -22.25 13.85 -9.46
N ASP A 20 -22.15 14.94 -8.71
CA ASP A 20 -20.97 15.82 -8.72
C ASP A 20 -19.88 15.24 -7.81
N TYR A 21 -18.78 14.80 -8.40
CA TYR A 21 -17.63 14.27 -7.65
C TYR A 21 -17.12 15.23 -6.57
N ALA A 22 -17.08 16.54 -6.87
CA ALA A 22 -16.55 17.56 -5.96
C ALA A 22 -17.48 17.86 -4.77
N VAL A 23 -18.69 17.30 -4.77
CA VAL A 23 -19.61 17.28 -3.63
C VAL A 23 -19.50 15.95 -2.90
N GLU A 24 -19.61 14.84 -3.63
CA GLU A 24 -19.75 13.51 -3.05
C GLU A 24 -18.48 13.01 -2.39
N VAL A 25 -17.33 13.14 -3.05
CA VAL A 25 -16.10 12.45 -2.65
C VAL A 25 -15.39 13.11 -1.46
N PRO A 26 -15.28 14.44 -1.34
CA PRO A 26 -14.64 15.05 -0.18
C PRO A 26 -15.27 14.69 1.18
N GLY A 27 -16.57 14.33 1.18
CA GLY A 27 -17.27 13.85 2.37
C GLY A 27 -16.97 12.38 2.71
N GLN A 28 -16.44 11.60 1.77
CA GLN A 28 -16.02 10.22 1.97
C GLN A 28 -14.59 10.21 2.53
N GLY A 29 -14.46 10.40 3.84
CA GLY A 29 -13.18 10.30 4.52
C GLY A 29 -12.57 8.90 4.37
N ASP A 30 -11.26 8.80 4.55
CA ASP A 30 -10.52 7.53 4.55
C ASP A 30 -10.78 6.76 5.85
N ARG A 31 -12.00 6.24 5.97
CA ARG A 31 -12.47 5.49 7.14
C ARG A 31 -12.96 4.13 6.67
N PHE A 32 -12.14 3.12 6.89
CA PHE A 32 -12.58 1.74 6.76
C PHE A 32 -13.39 1.34 7.99
N VAL A 33 -14.58 0.78 7.78
CA VAL A 33 -15.38 0.10 8.80
C VAL A 33 -15.70 -1.28 8.24
N PRO A 34 -15.28 -2.37 8.89
CA PRO A 34 -15.55 -3.70 8.37
C PRO A 34 -17.06 -3.98 8.38
N TYR A 35 -17.56 -4.62 7.32
CA TYR A 35 -18.98 -4.93 7.16
C TYR A 35 -19.50 -5.94 8.20
N ALA A 36 -18.61 -6.73 8.79
CA ALA A 36 -18.86 -7.69 9.86
C ALA A 36 -17.64 -7.75 10.80
N PRO A 37 -17.77 -8.29 12.03
CA PRO A 37 -16.62 -8.57 12.88
C PRO A 37 -15.59 -9.44 12.14
N VAL A 38 -14.31 -9.08 12.25
CA VAL A 38 -13.21 -9.87 11.67
C VAL A 38 -12.77 -10.89 12.70
N ASP A 39 -12.85 -12.18 12.37
CA ASP A 39 -12.22 -13.24 13.16
C ASP A 39 -10.74 -13.32 12.77
N PRO A 40 -9.80 -13.02 13.69
CA PRO A 40 -8.37 -13.05 13.38
C PRO A 40 -7.83 -14.46 13.11
N GLU A 41 -8.54 -15.51 13.53
CA GLU A 41 -8.13 -16.90 13.33
C GLU A 41 -8.63 -17.48 12.00
N GLU A 42 -9.53 -16.78 11.29
CA GLU A 42 -9.98 -17.20 9.98
C GLU A 42 -8.88 -17.06 8.91
N PRO A 43 -8.92 -17.89 7.85
CA PRO A 43 -8.01 -17.79 6.72
C PRO A 43 -8.05 -16.41 6.06
N ALA A 44 -6.91 -15.72 6.01
CA ALA A 44 -6.80 -14.37 5.47
C ALA A 44 -5.92 -14.29 4.21
N LEU A 45 -4.93 -15.18 4.09
CA LEU A 45 -3.98 -15.19 2.98
C LEU A 45 -3.63 -16.63 2.60
N ILE A 46 -3.60 -16.91 1.30
CA ILE A 46 -3.00 -18.11 0.74
C ILE A 46 -1.90 -17.68 -0.23
N VAL A 47 -0.66 -18.07 0.05
CA VAL A 47 0.50 -17.79 -0.80
C VAL A 47 1.45 -18.98 -0.81
N ALA A 48 2.04 -19.28 -1.96
CA ALA A 48 2.92 -20.44 -2.15
C ALA A 48 2.32 -21.78 -1.63
N GLY A 49 1.00 -21.94 -1.70
CA GLY A 49 0.29 -23.14 -1.23
C GLY A 49 0.10 -23.23 0.29
N ARG A 50 0.51 -22.20 1.04
CA ARG A 50 0.32 -22.10 2.49
C ARG A 50 -0.78 -21.10 2.82
N GLU A 51 -1.65 -21.49 3.74
CA GLU A 51 -2.68 -20.64 4.32
C GLU A 51 -2.17 -19.99 5.62
N PHE A 52 -2.55 -18.73 5.84
CA PHE A 52 -2.24 -17.93 7.02
C PHE A 52 -3.52 -17.32 7.58
N SER A 53 -3.66 -17.32 8.90
CA SER A 53 -4.71 -16.55 9.57
C SER A 53 -4.39 -15.05 9.57
N GLY A 54 -5.40 -14.22 9.82
CA GLY A 54 -5.20 -12.76 9.95
C GLY A 54 -4.23 -12.39 11.08
N ALA A 55 -4.34 -13.07 12.23
CA ALA A 55 -3.40 -12.94 13.34
C ALA A 55 -1.97 -13.30 12.91
N GLU A 56 -1.80 -14.46 12.25
CA GLU A 56 -0.49 -14.94 11.86
C GLU A 56 0.22 -13.97 10.92
N VAL A 57 -0.48 -13.43 9.90
CA VAL A 57 0.09 -12.44 8.98
C VAL A 57 0.65 -11.25 9.74
N VAL A 58 -0.12 -10.70 10.69
CA VAL A 58 0.29 -9.51 11.45
C VAL A 58 1.43 -9.82 12.41
N GLU A 59 1.38 -10.94 13.12
CA GLU A 59 2.44 -11.35 14.06
C GLU A 59 3.76 -11.57 13.34
N ARG A 60 3.72 -12.32 12.23
CA ARG A 60 4.89 -12.64 11.44
C ARG A 60 5.51 -11.40 10.79
N ALA A 61 4.69 -10.55 10.18
CA ALA A 61 5.17 -9.30 9.58
C ALA A 61 5.82 -8.36 10.61
N ARG A 62 5.30 -8.28 11.83
CA ARG A 62 5.93 -7.49 12.90
C ARG A 62 7.26 -8.10 13.36
N ALA A 63 7.33 -9.42 13.44
CA ALA A 63 8.52 -10.13 13.90
C ALA A 63 9.66 -10.07 12.87
N GLU A 64 9.34 -10.14 11.57
CA GLU A 64 10.31 -10.19 10.48
C GLU A 64 10.69 -8.79 9.92
N ALA A 65 9.90 -7.76 10.20
CA ALA A 65 10.19 -6.38 9.76
C ALA A 65 11.61 -5.85 10.13
N PRO A 66 12.18 -6.14 11.33
CA PRO A 66 13.54 -5.74 11.65
C PRO A 66 14.60 -6.36 10.71
N ASP A 67 14.38 -7.59 10.23
CA ASP A 67 15.29 -8.28 9.31
C ASP A 67 15.29 -7.61 7.92
N LEU A 68 14.19 -6.95 7.58
CA LEU A 68 14.08 -6.08 6.40
C LEU A 68 14.65 -4.66 6.64
N GLY A 69 15.15 -4.35 7.84
CA GLY A 69 15.65 -3.01 8.18
C GLY A 69 14.54 -1.97 8.41
N LEU A 70 13.29 -2.42 8.64
CA LEU A 70 12.17 -1.55 9.00
C LEU A 70 12.18 -1.32 10.51
N THR A 71 12.73 -0.17 10.92
CA THR A 71 12.99 0.14 12.34
C THR A 71 11.89 0.95 13.02
N GLY A 72 10.81 1.27 12.32
CA GLY A 72 9.65 1.95 12.90
C GLY A 72 8.84 2.78 11.89
N PRO A 73 7.96 3.65 12.38
CA PRO A 73 7.11 4.48 11.53
C PRO A 73 7.92 5.37 10.58
N GLY A 74 7.43 5.53 9.36
CA GLY A 74 8.03 6.41 8.36
C GLY A 74 9.13 5.77 7.49
N SER A 75 9.53 4.51 7.74
CA SER A 75 10.35 3.75 6.80
C SER A 75 9.62 3.60 5.46
N ARG A 76 10.37 3.72 4.36
CA ARG A 76 9.86 3.56 2.99
C ARG A 76 10.65 2.48 2.28
N ILE A 77 10.01 1.36 1.98
CA ILE A 77 10.64 0.23 1.32
C ILE A 77 10.31 0.19 -0.16
N LEU A 78 11.34 0.04 -0.98
CA LEU A 78 11.22 -0.31 -2.39
C LEU A 78 11.55 -1.80 -2.52
N SER A 79 10.54 -2.63 -2.78
CA SER A 79 10.72 -4.07 -3.00
C SER A 79 10.69 -4.41 -4.49
N GLY A 80 11.67 -5.18 -4.94
CA GLY A 80 11.71 -5.84 -6.24
C GLY A 80 11.31 -7.32 -6.21
N LEU A 81 10.94 -7.83 -5.03
CA LEU A 81 10.56 -9.23 -4.84
C LEU A 81 9.17 -9.51 -5.44
N PRO A 82 8.94 -10.73 -5.97
CA PRO A 82 7.64 -11.12 -6.49
C PRO A 82 6.62 -11.36 -5.37
N TYR A 83 5.32 -11.15 -5.63
CA TYR A 83 4.24 -11.32 -4.64
C TYR A 83 3.64 -12.74 -4.61
N ASP A 84 4.38 -13.73 -5.10
CA ASP A 84 3.98 -15.14 -5.11
C ASP A 84 4.58 -15.96 -3.95
N THR A 85 5.42 -15.33 -3.11
CA THR A 85 5.94 -15.90 -1.87
C THR A 85 5.59 -15.05 -0.65
N TRP A 86 5.73 -15.63 0.55
CA TRP A 86 5.58 -14.90 1.79
C TRP A 86 6.59 -13.74 1.89
N GLU A 87 7.86 -13.99 1.58
CA GLU A 87 8.95 -13.01 1.71
C GLU A 87 8.71 -11.77 0.85
N GLY A 88 8.21 -11.96 -0.38
CA GLY A 88 7.91 -10.84 -1.25
C GLY A 88 6.66 -10.07 -0.85
N LEU A 89 5.63 -10.75 -0.35
CA LEU A 89 4.46 -10.09 0.26
C LEU A 89 4.80 -9.37 1.55
N ASP A 90 5.68 -9.93 2.37
CA ASP A 90 6.10 -9.32 3.63
C ASP A 90 6.88 -8.04 3.37
N ALA A 91 7.95 -8.11 2.56
CA ALA A 91 8.73 -6.93 2.17
C ALA A 91 7.93 -5.90 1.36
N GLY A 92 7.02 -6.38 0.50
CA GLY A 92 6.27 -5.54 -0.43
C GLY A 92 4.95 -4.99 0.10
N LEU A 93 4.47 -5.44 1.27
CA LEU A 93 3.17 -5.03 1.79
C LEU A 93 3.04 -5.16 3.31
N TYR A 94 3.23 -6.36 3.88
CA TYR A 94 2.81 -6.60 5.26
C TYR A 94 3.74 -5.99 6.31
N ALA A 95 5.06 -6.19 6.22
CA ALA A 95 6.02 -5.60 7.14
C ALA A 95 5.95 -4.06 7.20
N PRO A 96 5.89 -3.30 6.09
CA PRO A 96 5.76 -1.85 6.15
C PRO A 96 4.41 -1.42 6.75
N LEU A 97 3.30 -2.10 6.47
CA LEU A 97 2.02 -1.79 7.11
C LEU A 97 2.05 -2.08 8.63
N ALA A 98 2.64 -3.22 9.01
CA ALA A 98 2.72 -3.67 10.40
C ALA A 98 3.57 -2.76 11.30
N THR A 99 4.54 -2.04 10.70
CA THR A 99 5.46 -1.11 11.39
C THR A 99 5.09 0.37 11.26
N GLY A 100 4.02 0.70 10.51
CA GLY A 100 3.65 2.09 10.21
C GLY A 100 4.58 2.77 9.20
N GLY A 101 5.28 1.97 8.39
CA GLY A 101 6.03 2.39 7.21
C GLY A 101 5.15 2.52 5.96
N SER A 102 5.80 2.54 4.79
CA SER A 102 5.12 2.65 3.50
C SER A 102 5.88 1.89 2.42
N VAL A 103 5.15 1.46 1.39
CA VAL A 103 5.71 0.78 0.22
C VAL A 103 5.87 1.79 -0.92
N VAL A 104 7.01 1.71 -1.60
CA VAL A 104 7.24 2.40 -2.87
C VAL A 104 7.02 1.40 -3.99
N LEU A 105 5.88 1.52 -4.69
CA LEU A 105 5.55 0.65 -5.81
C LEU A 105 6.26 1.14 -7.08
N CYS A 106 7.20 0.32 -7.57
CA CYS A 106 7.90 0.57 -8.83
C CYS A 106 7.66 -0.57 -9.81
N ARG A 107 6.72 -0.36 -10.74
CA ARG A 107 6.51 -1.31 -11.83
C ARG A 107 7.76 -1.35 -12.72
N ASN A 108 8.22 -2.55 -13.06
CA ASN A 108 9.42 -2.80 -13.88
C ASN A 108 10.74 -2.33 -13.23
N LEU A 109 10.88 -2.51 -11.91
CA LEU A 109 12.11 -2.15 -11.20
C LEU A 109 13.36 -2.82 -11.81
N ASP A 110 13.21 -4.04 -12.33
CA ASP A 110 14.22 -4.84 -13.02
C ASP A 110 14.74 -4.22 -14.33
N ARG A 111 13.99 -3.27 -14.91
CA ARG A 111 14.32 -2.60 -16.17
C ARG A 111 14.98 -1.23 -15.97
N LEU A 112 15.09 -0.76 -14.73
CA LEU A 112 15.77 0.49 -14.40
C LEU A 112 17.29 0.29 -14.42
N ASP A 113 18.00 1.21 -15.05
CA ASP A 113 19.44 1.33 -14.85
C ASP A 113 19.75 1.94 -13.47
N ALA A 114 21.03 1.96 -13.11
CA ALA A 114 21.48 2.44 -11.80
C ALA A 114 21.11 3.92 -11.57
N ASP A 115 21.32 4.79 -12.55
CA ASP A 115 21.04 6.21 -12.42
C ASP A 115 19.54 6.50 -12.25
N ALA A 116 18.68 5.77 -12.96
CA ALA A 116 17.23 5.92 -12.85
C ALA A 116 16.69 5.32 -11.55
N LEU A 117 17.32 4.25 -11.05
CA LEU A 117 17.05 3.73 -9.71
C LEU A 117 17.42 4.76 -8.64
N ASP A 118 18.61 5.35 -8.69
CA ASP A 118 19.05 6.32 -7.69
C ASP A 118 18.11 7.53 -7.62
N LYS A 119 17.68 8.03 -8.79
CA LYS A 119 16.65 9.07 -8.88
C LYS A 119 15.32 8.64 -8.27
N ARG A 120 14.93 7.37 -8.44
CA ARG A 120 13.71 6.83 -7.82
C ARG A 120 13.83 6.79 -6.30
N VAL A 121 14.96 6.29 -5.78
CA VAL A 121 15.26 6.23 -4.35
C VAL A 121 15.19 7.62 -3.74
N GLU A 122 15.80 8.62 -4.39
CA GLU A 122 15.78 10.01 -3.95
C GLU A 122 14.36 10.61 -3.95
N SER A 123 13.66 10.53 -5.10
CA SER A 123 12.33 11.16 -5.27
C SER A 123 11.27 10.58 -4.34
N GLU A 124 11.29 9.26 -4.12
CA GLU A 124 10.32 8.58 -3.26
C GLU A 124 10.76 8.54 -1.79
N ARG A 125 11.98 9.00 -1.50
CA ARG A 125 12.63 8.98 -0.18
C ARG A 125 12.73 7.56 0.40
N VAL A 126 13.13 6.61 -0.45
CA VAL A 126 13.31 5.20 -0.06
C VAL A 126 14.39 5.11 1.03
N THR A 127 14.07 4.40 2.12
CA THR A 127 15.01 4.15 3.22
C THR A 127 15.55 2.73 3.22
N VAL A 128 14.86 1.81 2.57
CA VAL A 128 15.18 0.38 2.51
C VAL A 128 14.90 -0.15 1.10
N ILE A 129 15.77 -1.00 0.57
CA ILE A 129 15.57 -1.69 -0.71
C ILE A 129 15.62 -3.20 -0.45
N ALA A 130 14.61 -3.93 -0.92
CA ALA A 130 14.58 -5.40 -0.95
C ALA A 130 14.60 -5.88 -2.41
N ARG A 131 15.41 -6.89 -2.72
CA ARG A 131 15.60 -7.45 -4.07
C ARG A 131 15.77 -8.95 -4.03
#